data_AF-A0A9W4CRI6-F1
#
_entry.id   AF-A0A9W4CRI6-F1
#
_cell.length_a   1.000
_cell.length_b   1.000
_cell.length_c   1.000
_cell.angle_alpha   90.00
_cell.angle_beta   90.00
_cell.angle_gamma   90.00
#
_symmetry.space_group_name_H-M   'P 1'
#
loop_
_entity.id
_entity.type
_entity.pdbx_description
1 polymer ?
#
loop_
_entity_poly.entity_id
_entity_poly.type
_entity_poly.pdbx_seq_one_letter_code
_entity_poly.pdbx_strand_id
1 'polypeptide(L)'
;MSNLSRWFQKVPQWLYWSLFPVLGGLAIVYAGNKTKTQSWIYTGLGFVAAAFILSNTSFAGIVWIGQIITAIALRKEFLAKTFHNPLSSSNESHLIQLIAKHRDKIDINNCSKHDLVHGLDLPIVYANQIEEMKREGYNFTSLEELSELIGIPQSTLQRIAPLILFSFDINKEIHHSWRRLNVLSIDELVELGLNINAAKIIVLERQQRGGYKSFLDFKKRTKLPLHIYRHIL
;
A
#
# COMPACT_ATOMS: atom_id res chain seq x y z
N MET A 1 -28.74 7.01 2.82
CA MET A 1 -27.81 5.90 3.13
C MET A 1 -26.73 5.86 2.07
N SER A 2 -25.46 5.91 2.48
CA SER A 2 -24.32 5.84 1.56
C SER A 2 -24.23 4.46 0.89
N ASN A 3 -23.55 4.38 -0.27
CA ASN A 3 -23.25 3.09 -0.92
C ASN A 3 -22.41 2.17 -0.03
N LEU A 4 -21.60 2.76 0.85
CA LEU A 4 -20.77 2.05 1.83
C LEU A 4 -21.65 1.34 2.88
N SER A 5 -22.58 2.07 3.50
CA SER A 5 -23.53 1.50 4.46
C SER A 5 -24.35 0.36 3.85
N ARG A 6 -24.89 0.56 2.63
CA ARG A 6 -25.62 -0.49 1.90
C ARG A 6 -24.77 -1.73 1.63
N TRP A 7 -23.48 -1.56 1.34
CA TRP A 7 -22.57 -2.69 1.13
C TRP A 7 -22.39 -3.54 2.38
N PHE A 8 -22.13 -2.91 3.52
CA PHE A 8 -21.92 -3.64 4.79
C PHE A 8 -23.19 -4.31 5.32
N GLN A 9 -24.37 -3.88 4.86
CA GLN A 9 -25.64 -4.54 5.16
C GLN A 9 -25.90 -5.81 4.33
N LYS A 10 -25.18 -6.02 3.22
CA LYS A 10 -25.36 -7.22 2.37
C LYS A 10 -24.94 -8.49 3.09
N VAL A 11 -25.67 -9.58 2.82
CA VAL A 11 -25.28 -10.95 3.20
C VAL A 11 -24.64 -11.60 1.97
N PRO A 12 -23.33 -11.93 1.99
CA PRO A 12 -22.69 -12.62 0.88
C PRO A 12 -23.30 -13.99 0.61
N GLN A 13 -23.37 -14.41 -0.66
CA GLN A 13 -23.94 -15.70 -1.05
C GLN A 13 -23.26 -16.89 -0.35
N TRP A 14 -21.94 -16.84 -0.17
CA TRP A 14 -21.19 -17.89 0.51
C TRP A 14 -21.62 -18.10 1.98
N LEU A 15 -22.15 -17.06 2.63
CA LEU A 15 -22.65 -17.19 4.00
C LEU A 15 -23.88 -18.10 4.05
N TYR A 16 -24.74 -18.08 3.03
CA TYR A 16 -25.86 -19.02 2.96
C TYR A 16 -25.37 -20.46 2.80
N TRP A 17 -24.32 -20.69 2.01
CA TRP A 17 -23.70 -22.01 1.88
C TRP A 17 -23.09 -22.50 3.19
N SER A 18 -22.64 -21.58 4.06
CA SER A 18 -22.10 -21.91 5.38
C SER A 18 -23.09 -22.55 6.35
N LEU A 19 -24.39 -22.34 6.11
CA LEU A 19 -25.47 -22.90 6.94
C LEU A 19 -25.67 -24.40 6.70
N PHE A 20 -25.20 -24.94 5.58
CA PHE A 20 -25.31 -26.36 5.27
C PHE A 20 -24.16 -27.14 5.92
N PRO A 21 -24.43 -28.19 6.72
CA PRO A 21 -23.41 -28.91 7.48
C PRO A 21 -22.23 -29.43 6.65
N VAL A 22 -22.50 -29.95 5.45
CA VAL A 22 -21.47 -30.56 4.58
C VAL A 22 -20.72 -29.51 3.74
N LEU A 23 -21.40 -28.41 3.37
CA LEU A 23 -20.86 -27.43 2.43
C LEU A 23 -20.22 -26.23 3.11
N GLY A 24 -20.46 -26.01 4.40
CA GLY A 24 -20.08 -24.73 4.98
C GLY A 24 -18.60 -24.55 5.25
N GLY A 25 -17.84 -25.62 5.50
CA GLY A 25 -16.38 -25.56 5.53
C GLY A 25 -15.82 -25.14 4.17
N LEU A 26 -16.35 -25.68 3.08
CA LEU A 26 -16.00 -25.29 1.71
C LEU A 26 -16.41 -23.84 1.40
N ALA A 27 -17.52 -23.36 1.96
CA ALA A 27 -17.93 -21.96 1.81
C ALA A 27 -16.93 -20.99 2.47
N ILE A 28 -16.37 -21.36 3.63
CA ILE A 28 -15.30 -20.60 4.29
C ILE A 28 -14.00 -20.66 3.47
N VAL A 29 -13.67 -21.82 2.90
CA VAL A 29 -12.52 -21.96 1.96
C VAL A 29 -12.68 -21.03 0.76
N TYR A 30 -13.87 -21.02 0.14
CA TYR A 30 -14.19 -20.12 -0.97
C TYR A 30 -14.01 -18.65 -0.58
N ALA A 31 -14.53 -18.26 0.59
CA ALA A 31 -14.38 -16.90 1.12
C ALA A 31 -12.89 -16.54 1.30
N GLY A 32 -12.10 -17.44 1.88
CA GLY A 32 -10.65 -17.28 2.07
C GLY A 32 -9.89 -17.15 0.75
N ASN A 33 -10.22 -17.96 -0.25
CA ASN A 33 -9.61 -17.86 -1.57
C ASN A 33 -9.94 -16.52 -2.24
N LYS A 34 -11.21 -16.07 -2.15
CA LYS A 34 -11.65 -14.80 -2.74
C LYS A 34 -10.98 -13.58 -2.10
N THR A 35 -10.66 -13.65 -0.81
CA THR A 35 -9.95 -12.60 -0.06
C THR A 35 -8.44 -12.82 0.02
N LYS A 36 -7.91 -13.86 -0.64
CA LYS A 36 -6.50 -14.29 -0.57
C LYS A 36 -5.98 -14.47 0.86
N THR A 37 -6.84 -14.87 1.80
CA THR A 37 -6.52 -15.02 3.23
C THR A 37 -6.32 -16.49 3.59
N GLN A 38 -5.06 -16.93 3.72
CA GLN A 38 -4.70 -18.33 3.94
C GLN A 38 -5.27 -18.93 5.23
N SER A 39 -5.31 -18.14 6.32
CA SER A 39 -5.88 -18.59 7.60
C SER A 39 -7.33 -19.05 7.46
N TRP A 40 -8.12 -18.38 6.62
CA TRP A 40 -9.53 -18.76 6.39
C TRP A 40 -9.64 -20.04 5.59
N ILE A 41 -8.75 -20.24 4.62
CA ILE A 41 -8.67 -21.49 3.85
C ILE A 41 -8.40 -22.66 4.80
N TYR A 42 -7.38 -22.55 5.65
CA TYR A 42 -7.06 -23.60 6.63
C TYR A 42 -8.18 -23.83 7.64
N THR A 43 -8.82 -22.76 8.12
CA THR A 43 -9.96 -22.87 9.04
C THR A 43 -11.13 -23.60 8.38
N GLY A 44 -11.46 -23.27 7.13
CA GLY A 44 -12.52 -23.94 6.37
C GLY A 44 -12.20 -25.41 6.10
N LEU A 45 -10.96 -25.74 5.71
CA LEU A 45 -10.51 -27.12 5.54
C LEU A 45 -10.56 -27.91 6.87
N GLY A 46 -10.23 -27.25 7.99
CA GLY A 46 -10.36 -27.82 9.32
C GLY A 46 -11.80 -28.21 9.66
N PHE A 47 -12.77 -27.33 9.33
CA PHE A 47 -14.19 -27.67 9.49
C PHE A 47 -14.64 -28.83 8.60
N VAL A 48 -14.18 -28.91 7.35
CA VAL A 48 -14.48 -30.04 6.46
C VAL A 48 -13.94 -31.36 7.05
N ALA A 49 -12.69 -31.37 7.50
CA ALA A 49 -12.07 -32.55 8.11
C ALA A 49 -12.81 -32.96 9.40
N ALA A 50 -13.12 -32.01 10.28
CA ALA A 50 -13.84 -32.26 11.52
C ALA A 50 -15.25 -32.80 11.26
N ALA A 51 -15.98 -32.24 10.28
CA ALA A 51 -17.31 -32.70 9.92
C ALA A 51 -17.28 -34.14 9.38
N PHE A 52 -16.25 -34.52 8.62
CA PHE A 52 -16.10 -35.89 8.13
C PHE A 52 -15.80 -36.88 9.26
N ILE A 53 -14.80 -36.58 10.10
CA ILE A 53 -14.34 -37.43 11.20
C ILE A 53 -15.44 -37.61 12.27
N LEU A 54 -16.16 -36.54 12.58
CA LEU A 54 -17.13 -36.50 13.68
C LEU A 54 -18.58 -36.72 13.24
N SER A 55 -18.82 -37.01 11.95
CA SER A 55 -20.16 -37.13 11.33
C SER A 55 -21.11 -38.06 12.07
N ASN A 56 -20.61 -39.16 12.64
CA ASN A 56 -21.39 -40.17 13.35
C ASN A 56 -21.37 -40.01 14.89
N THR A 57 -20.92 -38.86 15.38
CA THR A 57 -20.79 -38.59 16.82
C THR A 57 -21.71 -37.46 17.26
N SER A 58 -22.03 -37.41 18.56
CA SER A 58 -22.81 -36.31 19.15
C SER A 58 -22.15 -34.92 18.98
N PHE A 59 -20.86 -34.88 18.63
CA PHE A 59 -20.12 -33.63 18.41
C PHE A 59 -20.37 -33.00 17.03
N ALA A 60 -20.99 -33.70 16.08
CA ALA A 60 -21.27 -33.18 14.74
C ALA A 60 -22.07 -31.87 14.78
N GLY A 61 -23.06 -31.77 15.66
CA GLY A 61 -23.87 -30.56 15.84
C GLY A 61 -23.05 -29.38 16.38
N ILE A 62 -22.08 -29.64 17.26
CA ILE A 62 -21.20 -28.60 17.81
C ILE A 62 -20.26 -28.05 16.73
N VAL A 63 -19.69 -28.93 15.91
CA VAL A 63 -18.85 -28.53 14.76
C VAL A 63 -19.65 -27.66 13.80
N TRP A 64 -20.89 -28.05 13.50
CA TRP A 64 -21.78 -27.28 12.64
C TRP A 64 -22.11 -25.88 13.20
N ILE A 65 -22.45 -25.79 14.48
CA ILE A 65 -22.69 -24.50 15.14
C ILE A 65 -21.43 -23.62 15.13
N GLY A 66 -20.26 -24.21 15.45
CA GLY A 66 -18.98 -23.51 15.42
C GLY A 66 -18.64 -22.98 14.03
N GLN A 67 -18.94 -23.73 12.97
CA GLN A 67 -18.78 -23.30 11.59
C GLN A 67 -19.66 -22.09 11.25
N ILE A 68 -20.94 -22.09 11.65
CA ILE A 68 -21.85 -20.96 11.42
C ILE A 68 -21.37 -19.72 12.14
N ILE A 69 -21.00 -19.85 13.42
CA ILE A 69 -20.45 -18.73 14.21
C ILE A 69 -19.21 -18.15 13.52
N THR A 70 -18.29 -19.01 13.09
CA THR A 70 -17.08 -18.59 12.37
C THR A 70 -17.43 -17.85 11.09
N ALA A 71 -18.35 -18.38 10.28
CA ALA A 71 -18.76 -17.76 9.03
C ALA A 71 -19.39 -16.37 9.25
N ILE A 72 -20.24 -16.21 10.28
CA ILE A 72 -20.83 -14.91 10.65
C ILE A 72 -19.74 -13.91 11.08
N ALA A 73 -18.75 -14.36 11.87
CA ALA A 73 -17.64 -13.52 12.31
C ALA A 73 -16.80 -13.00 11.13
N LEU A 74 -16.52 -13.87 10.14
CA LEU A 74 -15.73 -13.52 8.96
C LEU A 74 -16.46 -12.61 7.97
N ARG A 75 -17.80 -12.48 8.06
CA ARG A 75 -18.61 -11.66 7.14
C ARG A 75 -18.11 -10.21 7.03
N LYS A 76 -17.86 -9.55 8.17
CA LYS A 76 -17.49 -8.12 8.18
C LYS A 76 -16.14 -7.89 7.51
N GLU A 77 -15.16 -8.74 7.83
CA GLU A 77 -13.83 -8.68 7.23
C GLU A 77 -13.88 -9.03 5.73
N PHE A 78 -14.72 -10.00 5.34
CA PHE A 78 -14.89 -10.36 3.93
C PHE A 78 -15.42 -9.17 3.13
N LEU A 79 -16.44 -8.49 3.64
CA LEU A 79 -17.02 -7.31 3.01
C LEU A 79 -16.00 -6.15 2.95
N ALA A 80 -15.18 -5.97 3.98
CA ALA A 80 -14.13 -4.97 4.00
C ALA A 80 -13.05 -5.24 2.93
N LYS A 81 -12.56 -6.48 2.82
CA LYS A 81 -11.53 -6.88 1.85
C LYS A 81 -12.04 -6.85 0.40
N THR A 82 -13.33 -7.14 0.18
CA THR A 82 -13.96 -7.22 -1.16
C THR A 82 -14.72 -5.97 -1.58
N PHE A 83 -14.58 -4.85 -0.86
CA PHE A 83 -15.25 -3.60 -1.21
C PHE A 83 -14.57 -2.92 -2.42
N HIS A 84 -15.22 -2.85 -3.58
CA HIS A 84 -14.65 -2.24 -4.79
C HIS A 84 -15.29 -0.89 -5.16
N ASN A 85 -16.26 -0.42 -4.37
CA ASN A 85 -17.02 0.78 -4.72
C ASN A 85 -16.27 2.06 -4.33
N PRO A 86 -16.59 3.19 -4.99
CA PRO A 86 -16.01 4.48 -4.67
C PRO A 86 -16.29 4.90 -3.22
N LEU A 87 -15.23 5.19 -2.47
CA LEU A 87 -15.28 5.73 -1.11
C LEU A 87 -15.73 7.21 -1.10
N SER A 88 -15.66 7.90 -2.25
CA SER A 88 -15.91 9.32 -2.45
C SER A 88 -17.26 9.82 -1.95
N SER A 89 -18.28 8.97 -1.95
CA SER A 89 -19.64 9.32 -1.49
C SER A 89 -19.89 9.17 0.02
N SER A 90 -18.92 8.68 0.79
CA SER A 90 -19.13 8.31 2.20
C SER A 90 -18.24 9.08 3.16
N ASN A 91 -18.87 9.72 4.15
CA ASN A 91 -18.19 10.38 5.27
C ASN A 91 -18.16 9.49 6.54
N GLU A 92 -18.44 8.19 6.40
CA GLU A 92 -18.55 7.25 7.53
C GLU A 92 -17.17 6.74 7.96
N SER A 93 -16.44 7.57 8.73
CA SER A 93 -15.05 7.32 9.14
C SER A 93 -14.83 5.96 9.79
N HIS A 94 -15.78 5.44 10.58
CA HIS A 94 -15.66 4.13 11.22
C HIS A 94 -15.60 2.96 10.21
N LEU A 95 -16.42 2.99 9.14
CA LEU A 95 -16.39 1.94 8.12
C LEU A 95 -15.12 2.02 7.26
N ILE A 96 -14.62 3.24 7.02
CA ILE A 96 -13.36 3.45 6.31
C ILE A 96 -12.19 2.89 7.14
N GLN A 97 -12.18 3.14 8.46
CA GLN A 97 -11.18 2.53 9.35
C GLN A 97 -11.28 1.00 9.39
N LEU A 98 -12.50 0.45 9.36
CA LEU A 98 -12.70 -1.00 9.27
C LEU A 98 -12.10 -1.55 7.97
N ILE A 99 -12.31 -0.88 6.84
CA ILE A 99 -11.67 -1.26 5.56
C ILE A 99 -10.16 -1.19 5.68
N ALA A 100 -9.63 -0.08 6.19
CA ALA A 100 -8.19 0.15 6.35
C ALA A 100 -7.50 -0.86 7.27
N LYS A 101 -8.22 -1.40 8.26
CA LYS A 101 -7.70 -2.44 9.15
C LYS A 101 -7.47 -3.77 8.42
N HIS A 102 -8.27 -4.07 7.39
CA HIS A 102 -8.29 -5.38 6.74
C HIS A 102 -7.73 -5.37 5.32
N ARG A 103 -7.59 -4.20 4.68
CA ARG A 103 -6.89 -4.02 3.41
C ARG A 103 -5.42 -3.71 3.62
N ASP A 104 -4.62 -4.13 2.64
CA ASP A 104 -3.25 -3.66 2.53
C ASP A 104 -3.24 -2.16 2.24
N LYS A 105 -2.34 -1.45 2.92
CA LYS A 105 -2.16 -0.02 2.70
C LYS A 105 -1.47 0.23 1.37
N ILE A 106 -1.86 1.30 0.71
CA ILE A 106 -1.31 1.72 -0.58
C ILE A 106 -0.16 2.67 -0.32
N ASP A 107 1.01 2.28 -0.78
CA ASP A 107 2.19 3.13 -0.72
C ASP A 107 2.17 4.15 -1.85
N ILE A 108 2.02 5.44 -1.53
CA ILE A 108 1.93 6.50 -2.55
C ILE A 108 3.14 6.48 -3.49
N ASN A 109 4.33 6.20 -2.97
CA ASN A 109 5.58 6.28 -3.74
C ASN A 109 5.84 5.04 -4.62
N ASN A 110 5.23 3.91 -4.28
CA ASN A 110 5.46 2.64 -4.98
C ASN A 110 4.22 2.05 -5.67
N CYS A 111 3.04 2.65 -5.47
CA CYS A 111 1.81 2.20 -6.10
C CYS A 111 1.74 2.53 -7.59
N SER A 112 0.87 1.81 -8.30
CA SER A 112 0.49 2.12 -9.68
C SER A 112 -0.62 3.17 -9.73
N LYS A 113 -0.82 3.79 -10.89
CA LYS A 113 -1.98 4.66 -11.13
C LYS A 113 -3.31 3.94 -10.90
N HIS A 114 -3.39 2.65 -11.24
CA HIS A 114 -4.57 1.83 -10.99
C HIS A 114 -4.90 1.76 -9.48
N ASP A 115 -3.88 1.66 -8.62
CA ASP A 115 -4.08 1.63 -7.17
C ASP A 115 -4.58 2.96 -6.62
N LEU A 116 -4.10 4.08 -7.16
CA LEU A 116 -4.58 5.42 -6.80
C LEU A 116 -6.07 5.57 -7.16
N VAL A 117 -6.45 5.19 -8.39
CA VAL A 117 -7.83 5.37 -8.87
C VAL A 117 -8.79 4.37 -8.25
N HIS A 118 -8.46 3.08 -8.24
CA HIS A 118 -9.38 2.04 -7.79
C HIS A 118 -9.20 1.65 -6.32
N GLY A 119 -7.99 1.77 -5.80
CA GLY A 119 -7.69 1.45 -4.41
C GLY A 119 -8.05 2.59 -3.45
N LEU A 120 -7.74 3.84 -3.82
CA LEU A 120 -8.02 5.04 -3.00
C LEU A 120 -9.23 5.83 -3.45
N ASP A 121 -9.84 5.48 -4.59
CA ASP A 121 -10.93 6.24 -5.19
C ASP A 121 -10.55 7.71 -5.45
N LEU A 122 -9.31 7.92 -5.91
CA LEU A 122 -8.86 9.25 -6.35
C LEU A 122 -9.27 9.49 -7.80
N PRO A 123 -9.82 10.69 -8.11
CA PRO A 123 -9.99 11.13 -9.49
C PRO A 123 -8.71 10.96 -10.32
N ILE A 124 -8.89 10.52 -11.57
CA ILE A 124 -7.77 10.25 -12.50
C ILE A 124 -6.83 11.44 -12.67
N VAL A 125 -7.34 12.67 -12.54
CA VAL A 125 -6.55 13.91 -12.63
C VAL A 125 -5.46 13.95 -11.56
N TYR A 126 -5.81 13.68 -10.30
CA TYR A 126 -4.84 13.64 -9.20
C TYR A 126 -3.90 12.44 -9.34
N ALA A 127 -4.42 11.29 -9.79
CA ALA A 127 -3.60 10.10 -10.00
C ALA A 127 -2.52 10.34 -11.08
N ASN A 128 -2.84 11.07 -12.16
CA ASN A 128 -1.88 11.45 -13.19
C ASN A 128 -0.81 12.41 -12.65
N GLN A 129 -1.19 13.41 -11.85
CA GLN A 129 -0.24 14.36 -11.25
C GLN A 129 0.72 13.67 -10.28
N ILE A 130 0.22 12.75 -9.44
CA ILE A 130 1.07 11.95 -8.55
C ILE A 130 2.04 11.08 -9.36
N GLU A 131 1.57 10.43 -10.42
CA GLU A 131 2.42 9.61 -11.31
C GLU A 131 3.50 10.44 -12.01
N GLU A 132 3.17 11.66 -12.44
CA GLU A 132 4.11 12.61 -13.05
C GLU A 132 5.18 13.06 -12.06
N MET A 133 4.80 13.52 -10.87
CA MET A 133 5.75 13.89 -9.80
C MET A 133 6.68 12.74 -9.43
N LYS A 134 6.16 11.51 -9.35
CA LYS A 134 6.98 10.31 -9.09
C LYS A 134 7.97 10.03 -10.21
N ARG A 135 7.56 10.22 -11.48
CA ARG A 135 8.45 10.08 -12.64
C ARG A 135 9.56 11.13 -12.65
N GLU A 136 9.29 12.32 -12.14
CA GLU A 136 10.27 13.38 -11.95
C GLU A 136 11.22 13.13 -10.76
N GLY A 137 11.02 12.03 -10.02
CA GLY A 137 11.84 11.65 -8.88
C GLY A 137 11.37 12.23 -7.54
N TYR A 138 10.20 12.88 -7.50
CA TYR A 138 9.60 13.34 -6.26
C TYR A 138 9.14 12.16 -5.39
N ASN A 139 9.41 12.25 -4.10
CA ASN A 139 9.08 11.23 -3.12
C ASN A 139 8.22 11.86 -2.02
N PHE A 140 6.94 11.47 -1.96
CA PHE A 140 5.99 12.03 -1.00
C PHE A 140 6.29 11.51 0.41
N THR A 141 6.27 12.40 1.39
CA THR A 141 6.54 12.08 2.80
C THR A 141 5.33 12.28 3.70
N SER A 142 4.34 13.05 3.25
CA SER A 142 3.22 13.48 4.08
C SER A 142 1.92 13.64 3.28
N LEU A 143 0.79 13.68 4.00
CA LEU A 143 -0.51 13.98 3.41
C LEU A 143 -0.60 15.45 2.98
N GLU A 144 0.07 16.33 3.72
CA GLU A 144 0.11 17.76 3.50
C GLU A 144 0.70 18.09 2.12
N GLU A 145 1.75 17.39 1.70
CA GLU A 145 2.33 17.52 0.36
C GLU A 145 1.32 17.19 -0.76
N LEU A 146 0.43 16.22 -0.55
CA LEU A 146 -0.63 15.91 -1.52
C LEU A 146 -1.68 17.02 -1.60
N SER A 147 -1.90 17.78 -0.53
CA SER A 147 -2.74 18.98 -0.56
C SER A 147 -2.05 20.12 -1.30
N GLU A 148 -0.80 20.41 -0.92
CA GLU A 148 -0.06 21.59 -1.37
C GLU A 148 0.41 21.47 -2.82
N LEU A 149 0.90 20.30 -3.23
CA LEU A 149 1.52 20.10 -4.55
C LEU A 149 0.53 19.60 -5.59
N ILE A 150 -0.40 18.73 -5.19
CA ILE A 150 -1.36 18.09 -6.09
C ILE A 150 -2.73 18.78 -6.03
N GLY A 151 -3.03 19.53 -4.96
CA GLY A 151 -4.32 20.19 -4.79
C GLY A 151 -5.44 19.25 -4.38
N ILE A 152 -5.12 18.13 -3.70
CA ILE A 152 -6.16 17.19 -3.23
C ILE A 152 -6.89 17.83 -2.03
N PRO A 153 -8.23 17.92 -2.06
CA PRO A 153 -8.99 18.52 -0.97
C PRO A 153 -8.79 17.79 0.36
N GLN A 154 -8.70 18.53 1.46
CA GLN A 154 -8.48 17.99 2.81
C GLN A 154 -9.50 16.91 3.20
N SER A 155 -10.76 17.05 2.78
CA SER A 155 -11.81 16.05 3.01
C SER A 155 -11.51 14.69 2.35
N THR A 156 -10.89 14.73 1.17
CA THR A 156 -10.44 13.52 0.48
C THR A 156 -9.21 12.93 1.15
N LEU A 157 -8.26 13.77 1.56
CA LEU A 157 -7.06 13.34 2.29
C LEU A 157 -7.40 12.65 3.62
N GLN A 158 -8.29 13.23 4.42
CA GLN A 158 -8.76 12.62 5.66
C GLN A 158 -9.41 11.25 5.44
N ARG A 159 -10.13 11.08 4.33
CA ARG A 159 -10.77 9.82 3.97
C ARG A 159 -9.76 8.74 3.59
N ILE A 160 -8.75 9.08 2.80
CA ILE A 160 -7.75 8.10 2.32
C ILE A 160 -6.60 7.90 3.31
N ALA A 161 -6.39 8.81 4.26
CA ALA A 161 -5.33 8.75 5.26
C ALA A 161 -5.12 7.37 5.91
N PRO A 162 -6.15 6.64 6.39
CA PRO A 162 -5.93 5.33 7.01
C PRO A 162 -5.54 4.24 5.99
N LEU A 163 -5.78 4.45 4.70
CA LEU A 163 -5.53 3.51 3.60
C LEU A 163 -4.15 3.67 2.97
N ILE A 164 -3.43 4.74 3.28
CA ILE A 164 -2.15 5.04 2.65
C ILE A 164 -0.98 4.87 3.60
N LEU A 165 0.20 4.72 3.02
CA LEU A 165 1.48 4.92 3.69
C LEU A 165 2.45 5.61 2.74
N PHE A 166 3.48 6.20 3.32
CA PHE A 166 4.60 6.78 2.59
C PHE A 166 5.82 5.94 2.94
N SER A 167 6.22 5.03 2.04
CA SER A 167 7.49 4.36 2.23
C SER A 167 8.60 5.12 1.53
N PHE A 168 9.78 4.98 2.09
CA PHE A 168 10.99 5.60 1.58
C PHE A 168 11.84 4.50 0.94
N ASP A 169 11.95 4.53 -0.39
CA ASP A 169 12.80 3.60 -1.13
C ASP A 169 14.17 4.23 -1.40
N ILE A 170 15.17 3.79 -0.62
CA ILE A 170 16.56 4.21 -0.74
C ILE A 170 17.08 3.98 -2.17
N ASN A 171 16.64 2.91 -2.85
CA ASN A 171 17.18 2.53 -4.16
C ASN A 171 16.72 3.46 -5.28
N LYS A 172 15.47 3.93 -5.24
CA LYS A 172 14.94 4.89 -6.24
C LYS A 172 15.60 6.25 -6.15
N GLU A 173 15.90 6.68 -4.93
CA GLU A 173 16.47 7.99 -4.67
C GLU A 173 17.98 8.06 -5.01
N ILE A 174 18.70 6.92 -4.91
CA ILE A 174 20.08 6.78 -5.43
C ILE A 174 20.14 7.09 -6.93
N HIS A 175 19.05 6.96 -7.68
CA HIS A 175 19.05 7.24 -9.12
C HIS A 175 18.45 8.61 -9.51
N HIS A 176 18.00 9.47 -8.59
CA HIS A 176 17.35 10.73 -8.98
C HIS A 176 17.59 11.91 -8.00
N SER A 177 18.63 11.84 -7.15
CA SER A 177 18.89 12.84 -6.11
C SER A 177 20.38 13.17 -5.98
N TRP A 178 20.70 14.26 -5.27
CA TRP A 178 22.05 14.61 -4.81
C TRP A 178 22.77 13.44 -4.10
N ARG A 179 22.02 12.45 -3.59
CA ARG A 179 22.56 11.21 -3.00
C ARG A 179 23.30 10.33 -4.00
N ARG A 180 23.09 10.48 -5.31
CA ARG A 180 23.94 9.93 -6.38
C ARG A 180 25.42 10.20 -6.15
N LEU A 181 25.73 11.38 -5.64
CA LEU A 181 27.09 11.83 -5.34
C LEU A 181 27.76 11.00 -4.24
N ASN A 182 27.00 10.24 -3.44
CA ASN A 182 27.52 9.30 -2.45
C ASN A 182 27.76 7.88 -2.97
N VAL A 183 27.14 7.51 -4.08
CA VAL A 183 27.16 6.13 -4.60
C VAL A 183 28.01 6.01 -5.85
N LEU A 184 27.80 6.88 -6.83
CA LEU A 184 28.42 6.77 -8.15
C LEU A 184 29.94 6.88 -8.10
N SER A 185 30.63 6.06 -8.87
CA SER A 185 32.07 6.08 -9.10
C SER A 185 32.50 7.31 -9.90
N ILE A 186 33.82 7.51 -10.03
CA ILE A 186 34.36 8.63 -10.81
C ILE A 186 33.90 8.52 -12.27
N ASP A 187 33.97 7.32 -12.84
CA ASP A 187 33.63 7.08 -14.25
C ASP A 187 32.14 7.30 -14.51
N GLU A 188 31.27 6.79 -13.63
CA GLU A 188 29.82 7.00 -13.73
C GLU A 188 29.43 8.49 -13.58
N LEU A 189 30.11 9.25 -12.72
CA LEU A 189 29.88 10.70 -12.60
C LEU A 189 30.31 11.45 -13.88
N VAL A 190 31.38 11.00 -14.54
CA VAL A 190 31.85 11.58 -15.80
C VAL A 190 30.89 11.24 -16.94
N GLU A 191 30.34 10.03 -16.99
CA GLU A 191 29.32 9.63 -17.97
C GLU A 191 28.06 10.49 -17.86
N LEU A 192 27.68 10.92 -16.66
CA LEU A 192 26.58 11.86 -16.43
C LEU A 192 26.92 13.31 -16.83
N GLY A 193 28.12 13.56 -17.37
CA GLY A 193 28.56 14.86 -17.87
C GLY A 193 29.21 15.74 -16.81
N LEU A 194 29.67 15.18 -15.69
CA LEU A 194 30.43 15.92 -14.68
C LEU A 194 31.91 16.00 -15.09
N ASN A 195 32.56 17.15 -14.83
CA ASN A 195 33.98 17.29 -15.12
C ASN A 195 34.83 16.29 -14.28
N ILE A 196 35.79 15.61 -14.90
CA ILE A 196 36.62 14.60 -14.24
C ILE A 196 37.32 15.09 -12.96
N ASN A 197 37.74 16.35 -12.90
CA ASN A 197 38.36 16.93 -11.71
C ASN A 197 37.33 17.13 -10.60
N ALA A 198 36.11 17.54 -10.95
CA ALA A 198 35.02 17.63 -10.00
C ALA A 198 34.63 16.24 -9.50
N ALA A 199 34.51 15.23 -10.37
CA ALA A 199 34.18 13.86 -9.97
C ALA A 199 35.20 13.29 -8.98
N LYS A 200 36.49 13.51 -9.23
CA LYS A 200 37.58 13.17 -8.30
C LYS A 200 37.41 13.84 -6.95
N ILE A 201 37.16 15.15 -6.91
CA ILE A 201 36.96 15.91 -5.65
C ILE A 201 35.81 15.30 -4.83
N ILE A 202 34.69 14.98 -5.49
CA ILE A 202 33.50 14.41 -4.84
C ILE A 202 33.83 13.04 -4.23
N VAL A 203 34.45 12.14 -5.00
CA VAL A 203 34.75 10.79 -4.52
C VAL A 203 35.83 10.80 -3.42
N LEU A 204 36.86 11.65 -3.53
CA LEU A 204 37.88 11.80 -2.50
C LEU A 204 37.31 12.32 -1.18
N GLU A 205 36.51 13.39 -1.23
CA GLU A 205 35.92 13.98 -0.02
C GLU A 205 35.01 12.99 0.72
N ARG A 206 34.19 12.21 0.00
CA ARG A 206 33.32 11.21 0.65
C ARG A 206 34.08 9.99 1.18
N GLN A 207 35.20 9.61 0.55
CA GLN A 207 36.07 8.53 1.06
C GLN A 207 36.79 8.94 2.34
N GLN A 208 37.24 10.19 2.43
CA GLN A 208 37.99 10.68 3.60
C GLN A 208 37.10 11.01 4.81
N ARG A 209 35.89 11.53 4.57
CA ARG A 209 35.01 12.07 5.63
C ARG A 209 33.64 11.40 5.71
N GLY A 210 33.44 10.30 4.99
CA GLY A 210 32.16 9.61 4.86
C GLY A 210 31.19 10.32 3.91
N GLY A 211 30.08 9.64 3.60
CA GLY A 211 29.04 10.15 2.70
C GLY A 211 28.47 11.50 3.13
N TYR A 212 28.05 12.30 2.15
CA TYR A 212 27.35 13.57 2.35
C TYR A 212 25.99 13.34 3.00
N LYS A 213 25.64 14.17 3.99
CA LYS A 213 24.36 14.06 4.71
C LYS A 213 23.24 14.88 4.09
N SER A 214 23.59 15.93 3.34
CA SER A 214 22.67 16.80 2.63
C SER A 214 23.35 17.47 1.44
N PHE A 215 22.57 18.06 0.53
CA PHE A 215 23.10 18.88 -0.56
C PHE A 215 23.92 20.08 -0.04
N LEU A 216 23.50 20.68 1.08
CA LEU A 216 24.22 21.78 1.70
C LEU A 216 25.57 21.33 2.29
N ASP A 217 25.61 20.14 2.89
CA ASP A 217 26.84 19.50 3.39
C ASP A 217 27.82 19.24 2.24
N PHE A 218 27.32 18.67 1.13
CA PHE A 218 28.07 18.50 -0.11
C PHE A 218 28.70 19.82 -0.60
N LYS A 219 27.90 20.88 -0.73
CA LYS A 219 28.35 22.19 -1.22
C LYS A 219 29.43 22.79 -0.31
N LYS A 220 29.25 22.68 1.01
CA LYS A 220 30.22 23.18 2.00
C LYS A 220 31.55 22.45 1.94
N ARG A 221 31.52 21.12 1.78
CA ARG A 221 32.70 20.25 1.79
C ARG A 221 33.50 20.33 0.50
N THR A 222 32.82 20.24 -0.65
CA THR A 222 33.50 20.20 -1.95
C THR A 222 33.87 21.57 -2.49
N LYS A 223 33.18 22.63 -2.03
CA LYS A 223 33.34 24.02 -2.53
C LYS A 223 33.23 24.15 -4.06
N LEU A 224 32.60 23.17 -4.72
CA LEU A 224 32.44 23.17 -6.15
C LEU A 224 31.40 24.21 -6.58
N PRO A 225 31.66 24.99 -7.65
CA PRO A 225 30.67 25.87 -8.25
C PRO A 225 29.41 25.13 -8.70
N LEU A 226 28.23 25.71 -8.41
CA LEU A 226 26.92 25.08 -8.69
C LEU A 226 26.71 24.69 -10.16
N HIS A 227 27.23 25.48 -11.10
CA HIS A 227 27.06 25.24 -12.53
C HIS A 227 27.72 23.94 -13.02
N ILE A 228 28.67 23.37 -12.26
CA ILE A 228 29.41 22.17 -12.64
C ILE A 228 28.58 20.88 -12.48
N TYR A 229 27.60 20.89 -11.58
CA TYR A 229 26.85 19.68 -11.21
C TYR A 229 25.34 19.86 -11.22
N ARG A 230 24.84 21.06 -11.56
CA ARG A 230 23.40 21.36 -11.56
C ARG A 230 22.59 20.44 -12.48
N HIS A 231 23.17 19.96 -13.58
CA HIS A 231 22.51 19.13 -14.59
C HIS A 231 22.46 17.63 -14.22
N ILE A 232 23.16 17.22 -13.16
CA ILE A 232 23.20 15.82 -12.70
C ILE A 232 22.51 15.59 -11.35
N LEU A 233 22.04 16.67 -10.74
CA LEU A 233 21.16 16.67 -9.57
C LEU A 233 19.72 16.49 -10.03
#